data_AF-A0A1Y1I7Q5-F1
#
_entry.id   AF-A0A1Y1I7Q5-F1
#
_cell.length_a   1.000
_cell.length_b   1.000
_cell.length_c   1.000
_cell.angle_alpha   90.00
_cell.angle_beta   90.00
_cell.angle_gamma   90.00
#
_symmetry.space_group_name_H-M   'P 1'
#
loop_
_entity.id
_entity.type
_entity.pdbx_description
1 polymer ?
#
loop_
_entity_poly.entity_id
_entity_poly.type
_entity_poly.pdbx_seq_one_letter_code
_entity_poly.pdbx_strand_id
1 'polypeptide(L)'
;MGKNGGKHRREKNNGDIEFPTEEIAQQEVAGVSKPHRKSKSRNAATHEADALSGPSKYLLASTEGSSTENKHALYQRAVQSPKGDISYLVKFFLTYVGGRVPVHLREDFCGTALICAEWLRPDVRRTATGLDLDDDALRWGASHNIGSLPDGGGGRMCLLLGNVLQPIECAQEIPCGTVGEVSDAGGKEEGAPCSNEQEIEKGSLQEANGAGDVAVSPAPIEGDWEMVGQSPKGDAADVSGTGRQLESLSVNGAGEKQRGPRLSKLHTAGADIICAFNYSTCCLHSRQELLRYFHHARKGLSSRGGVFAMDLYGGTSSECALRLKRRFGDFTYTWEQEEFDAVTRMTRISLHFRLENTKKTIKNAFSYQWRLWTIPEARECLLEAGFSAVHVWMREMPDLEGHDEDEEVEVDANSKYVECKKFLQCDAWNAYIVAVN
;
A
#
# COMPACT_ATOMS: atom_id res chain seq x y z
N MET A 1 8.34 -68.56 51.46
CA MET A 1 8.65 -67.46 50.50
C MET A 1 8.82 -68.07 49.12
N GLY A 2 8.00 -67.64 48.17
CA GLY A 2 7.68 -68.35 46.92
C GLY A 2 8.54 -67.98 45.71
N LYS A 3 8.40 -68.82 44.66
CA LYS A 3 9.14 -68.85 43.40
C LYS A 3 8.37 -68.17 42.24
N ASN A 4 9.16 -67.60 41.31
CA ASN A 4 9.09 -67.58 39.83
C ASN A 4 7.87 -67.10 39.00
N GLY A 5 8.23 -66.37 37.92
CA GLY A 5 7.62 -66.36 36.57
C GLY A 5 6.68 -65.17 36.29
N GLY A 6 6.67 -64.45 35.16
CA GLY A 6 7.26 -64.59 33.83
C GLY A 6 6.20 -64.37 32.72
N LYS A 7 6.44 -63.42 31.78
CA LYS A 7 5.74 -63.14 30.48
C LYS A 7 4.31 -62.51 30.58
N HIS A 8 3.74 -61.74 29.65
CA HIS A 8 3.79 -61.68 28.18
C HIS A 8 3.25 -60.33 27.64
N ARG A 9 3.68 -59.98 26.42
CA ARG A 9 3.16 -58.97 25.47
C ARG A 9 1.73 -59.28 24.97
N ARG A 10 0.90 -58.26 24.66
CA ARG A 10 -0.24 -58.36 23.71
C ARG A 10 -0.62 -57.02 23.07
N GLU A 11 -1.14 -57.12 21.85
CA GLU A 11 -1.48 -56.08 20.86
C GLU A 11 -2.94 -55.60 20.90
N LYS A 12 -3.17 -54.44 20.24
CA LYS A 12 -4.34 -53.94 19.46
C LYS A 12 -5.71 -53.74 20.12
N ASN A 13 -6.31 -52.54 19.92
CA ASN A 13 -7.50 -52.36 19.06
C ASN A 13 -7.87 -50.89 18.78
N ASN A 14 -8.39 -50.66 17.57
CA ASN A 14 -9.12 -49.47 17.10
C ASN A 14 -10.43 -49.27 17.87
N GLY A 15 -10.87 -48.02 17.98
CA GLY A 15 -12.23 -47.63 18.36
C GLY A 15 -12.49 -46.17 17.99
N ASP A 16 -13.48 -45.99 17.12
CA ASP A 16 -13.98 -44.73 16.57
C ASP A 16 -14.44 -43.74 17.65
N ILE A 17 -14.23 -42.44 17.43
CA ILE A 17 -14.79 -41.37 18.27
C ILE A 17 -15.72 -40.53 17.41
N GLU A 18 -17.01 -40.67 17.67
CA GLU A 18 -18.13 -39.90 17.14
C GLU A 18 -18.08 -38.43 17.58
N PHE A 19 -18.45 -37.53 16.66
CA PHE A 19 -18.70 -36.11 16.93
C PHE A 19 -20.15 -35.89 17.37
N PRO A 20 -20.43 -35.11 18.44
CA PRO A 20 -21.78 -34.65 18.70
C PRO A 20 -22.08 -33.38 17.88
N THR A 21 -23.04 -33.51 16.97
CA THR A 21 -23.88 -32.44 16.44
C THR A 21 -24.95 -32.08 17.47
N GLU A 22 -25.13 -30.80 17.82
CA GLU A 22 -26.42 -30.33 18.36
C GLU A 22 -26.80 -28.95 17.83
N GLU A 23 -28.10 -28.88 17.56
CA GLU A 23 -28.87 -27.85 16.87
C GLU A 23 -29.19 -26.63 17.73
N ILE A 24 -29.65 -25.63 16.98
CA ILE A 24 -30.17 -24.32 17.34
C ILE A 24 -31.43 -24.44 18.20
N ALA A 25 -31.53 -23.60 19.25
CA ALA A 25 -32.80 -23.20 19.84
C ALA A 25 -32.89 -21.68 19.96
N GLN A 26 -33.92 -21.12 19.34
CA GLN A 26 -34.37 -19.73 19.41
C GLN A 26 -35.12 -19.49 20.73
N GLN A 27 -35.00 -18.28 21.31
CA GLN A 27 -36.09 -17.70 22.10
C GLN A 27 -35.97 -16.16 22.19
N GLU A 28 -37.08 -15.49 21.90
CA GLU A 28 -37.29 -14.05 21.88
C GLU A 28 -37.67 -13.46 23.26
N VAL A 29 -37.11 -12.28 23.54
CA VAL A 29 -37.64 -11.01 24.10
C VAL A 29 -38.75 -11.00 25.19
N ALA A 30 -38.46 -10.38 26.35
CA ALA A 30 -39.09 -9.13 26.86
C ALA A 30 -38.81 -8.83 28.35
N GLY A 31 -38.61 -7.54 28.71
CA GLY A 31 -38.90 -7.03 30.07
C GLY A 31 -37.91 -6.01 30.67
N VAL A 32 -38.30 -4.73 30.69
CA VAL A 32 -37.57 -3.54 31.19
C VAL A 32 -37.74 -3.32 32.72
N SER A 33 -36.67 -2.90 33.44
CA SER A 33 -36.67 -1.74 34.40
C SER A 33 -35.34 -1.51 35.15
N LYS A 34 -35.01 -0.22 35.33
CA LYS A 34 -33.77 0.46 35.80
C LYS A 34 -33.56 0.43 37.36
N PRO A 35 -32.69 1.29 37.96
CA PRO A 35 -31.22 1.40 37.90
C PRO A 35 -30.57 1.27 39.30
N HIS A 36 -29.28 0.92 39.41
CA HIS A 36 -28.55 1.11 40.67
C HIS A 36 -27.10 1.59 40.52
N ARG A 37 -26.65 2.21 41.61
CA ARG A 37 -25.74 3.34 41.73
C ARG A 37 -24.32 2.87 42.06
N LYS A 38 -23.34 3.65 41.60
CA LYS A 38 -21.89 3.48 41.74
C LYS A 38 -21.43 2.99 43.13
N SER A 39 -20.52 2.02 43.16
CA SER A 39 -19.55 1.87 44.25
C SER A 39 -18.13 1.67 43.68
N LYS A 40 -17.19 2.43 44.23
CA LYS A 40 -15.75 2.38 43.95
C LYS A 40 -15.16 1.20 44.70
N SER A 41 -14.31 0.42 44.05
CA SER A 41 -13.31 -0.42 44.71
C SER A 41 -12.01 -0.30 43.95
N ARG A 42 -10.98 0.20 44.66
CA ARG A 42 -9.58 0.19 44.27
C ARG A 42 -9.07 -1.23 44.53
N ASN A 43 -8.32 -1.81 43.59
CA ASN A 43 -7.15 -2.59 43.94
C ASN A 43 -6.13 -2.60 42.80
N ALA A 44 -4.88 -2.54 43.24
CA ALA A 44 -3.68 -2.30 42.45
C ALA A 44 -3.16 -3.59 41.81
N ALA A 45 -2.64 -3.47 40.59
CA ALA A 45 -1.67 -4.40 40.03
C ALA A 45 -0.82 -3.69 38.96
N THR A 46 0.43 -3.43 39.36
CA THR A 46 1.68 -3.58 38.60
C THR A 46 1.84 -2.93 37.22
N HIS A 47 2.74 -1.96 37.21
CA HIS A 47 3.39 -1.29 36.09
C HIS A 47 3.92 -2.26 35.01
N GLU A 48 3.50 -2.03 33.76
CA GLU A 48 4.34 -1.95 32.56
C GLU A 48 3.46 -1.56 31.36
N ALA A 49 3.23 -0.26 31.18
CA ALA A 49 2.66 0.32 29.97
C ALA A 49 2.99 1.80 29.96
N ASP A 50 3.94 2.22 29.13
CA ASP A 50 4.08 3.61 28.76
C ASP A 50 4.64 3.73 27.34
N ALA A 51 4.16 4.74 26.61
CA ALA A 51 4.46 5.13 25.23
C ALA A 51 3.51 4.64 24.11
N LEU A 52 2.21 4.94 24.23
CA LEU A 52 1.32 5.16 23.08
C LEU A 52 0.49 6.44 23.30
N SER A 53 0.94 7.53 22.69
CA SER A 53 0.20 8.72 22.23
C SER A 53 1.09 9.95 22.40
N GLY A 54 1.52 10.49 21.27
CA GLY A 54 2.36 11.68 21.19
C GLY A 54 3.03 11.73 19.82
N PRO A 55 3.08 12.92 19.16
CA PRO A 55 3.76 13.07 17.89
C PRO A 55 5.23 12.65 18.05
N SER A 56 5.73 11.93 17.04
CA SER A 56 7.13 11.50 16.98
C SER A 56 8.05 12.72 17.06
N LYS A 57 8.66 12.93 18.23
CA LYS A 57 9.57 14.04 18.57
C LYS A 57 10.91 14.05 17.83
N TYR A 58 10.99 13.48 16.63
CA TYR A 58 12.20 13.43 15.80
C TYR A 58 11.97 13.83 14.34
N LEU A 59 10.99 14.70 14.07
CA LEU A 59 10.78 15.30 12.76
C LEU A 59 10.89 16.82 12.81
N LEU A 60 12.01 17.35 13.28
CA LEU A 60 12.39 18.75 13.10
C LEU A 60 13.91 18.85 12.94
N ALA A 61 14.37 18.60 11.71
CA ALA A 61 15.56 19.25 11.20
C ALA A 61 15.07 20.19 10.09
N SER A 62 15.02 21.47 10.43
CA SER A 62 14.66 22.58 9.55
C SER A 62 15.80 22.85 8.57
N THR A 63 15.58 22.55 7.30
CA THR A 63 16.22 23.22 6.17
C THR A 63 15.22 24.21 5.59
N GLU A 64 15.60 25.48 5.59
CA GLU A 64 14.81 26.59 5.07
C GLU A 64 14.60 26.43 3.56
N GLY A 65 13.34 26.38 3.13
CA GLY A 65 12.92 26.32 1.73
C GLY A 65 11.91 25.20 1.41
N SER A 66 10.62 25.55 1.40
CA SER A 66 9.54 24.82 0.69
C SER A 66 9.20 23.37 1.11
N SER A 67 8.89 23.11 2.39
CA SER A 67 8.41 21.78 2.84
C SER A 67 6.91 21.70 3.23
N THR A 68 6.23 22.82 3.46
CA THR A 68 4.85 22.82 4.01
C THR A 68 3.73 22.71 2.97
N GLU A 69 4.01 22.94 1.68
CA GLU A 69 3.00 22.84 0.60
C GLU A 69 3.12 21.56 -0.24
N ASN A 70 4.14 20.73 -0.03
CA ASN A 70 4.37 19.57 -0.87
C ASN A 70 3.30 18.49 -0.61
N LYS A 71 2.58 18.05 -1.66
CA LYS A 71 1.50 17.06 -1.56
C LYS A 71 1.92 15.74 -0.90
N HIS A 72 3.16 15.28 -1.13
CA HIS A 72 3.66 14.03 -0.55
C HIS A 72 3.96 14.17 0.95
N ALA A 73 4.48 15.32 1.38
CA ALA A 73 4.67 15.62 2.80
C ALA A 73 3.33 15.74 3.54
N LEU A 74 2.35 16.41 2.93
CA LEU A 74 0.98 16.52 3.45
C LEU A 74 0.32 15.14 3.55
N TYR A 75 0.45 14.30 2.51
CA TYR A 75 -0.08 12.95 2.49
C TYR A 75 0.50 12.08 3.61
N GLN A 76 1.82 12.04 3.78
CA GLN A 76 2.44 11.23 4.84
C GLN A 76 1.97 11.62 6.24
N ARG A 77 1.80 12.92 6.50
CA ARG A 77 1.29 13.42 7.79
C ARG A 77 -0.20 13.12 8.00
N ALA A 78 -0.97 13.08 6.91
CA ALA A 78 -2.41 12.90 6.98
C ALA A 78 -2.85 11.43 7.01
N VAL A 79 -2.22 10.60 6.19
CA VAL A 79 -2.71 9.26 5.86
C VAL A 79 -1.88 8.18 6.53
N GLN A 80 -0.56 8.33 6.59
CA GLN A 80 0.32 7.22 6.96
C GLN A 80 0.56 7.12 8.47
N SER A 81 0.74 5.89 8.95
CA SER A 81 1.06 5.56 10.34
C SER A 81 2.14 4.48 10.42
N PRO A 82 3.35 4.74 9.89
CA PRO A 82 4.35 3.69 9.65
C PRO A 82 4.72 2.89 10.90
N LYS A 83 4.76 3.51 12.09
CA LYS A 83 5.03 2.80 13.34
C LYS A 83 3.93 1.78 13.69
N GLY A 84 2.67 2.16 13.51
CA GLY A 84 1.52 1.27 13.74
C GLY A 84 1.48 0.15 12.72
N ASP A 85 1.66 0.50 11.45
CA ASP A 85 1.70 -0.43 10.32
C ASP A 85 2.80 -1.49 10.49
N ILE A 86 4.04 -1.05 10.76
CA ILE A 86 5.18 -1.94 11.02
C ILE A 86 4.91 -2.82 12.25
N SER A 87 4.30 -2.28 13.31
CA SER A 87 3.97 -3.07 14.50
C SER A 87 3.01 -4.21 14.17
N TYR A 88 1.98 -3.97 13.35
CA TYR A 88 1.06 -5.02 12.92
C TYR A 88 1.72 -6.01 11.95
N LEU A 89 2.52 -5.54 10.99
CA LEU A 89 3.27 -6.42 10.09
C LEU A 89 4.19 -7.40 10.84
N VAL A 90 4.95 -6.90 11.83
CA VAL A 90 5.78 -7.75 12.69
C VAL A 90 4.90 -8.71 13.51
N LYS A 91 3.79 -8.24 14.06
CA LYS A 91 2.84 -9.08 14.81
C LYS A 91 2.33 -10.23 13.93
N PHE A 92 1.84 -9.95 12.73
CA PHE A 92 1.34 -10.95 11.79
C PHE A 92 2.40 -12.00 11.46
N PHE A 93 3.63 -11.55 11.13
CA PHE A 93 4.73 -12.46 10.86
C PHE A 93 5.04 -13.37 12.07
N LEU A 94 5.15 -12.81 13.27
CA LEU A 94 5.45 -13.58 14.48
C LEU A 94 4.31 -14.53 14.88
N THR A 95 3.06 -14.15 14.63
CA THR A 95 1.88 -14.98 14.92
C THR A 95 1.78 -16.18 14.00
N TYR A 96 1.97 -16.01 12.69
CA TYR A 96 1.68 -17.06 11.71
C TYR A 96 2.91 -17.80 11.18
N VAL A 97 4.09 -17.16 11.17
CA VAL A 97 5.34 -17.78 10.72
C VAL A 97 6.21 -18.10 11.93
N GLY A 98 6.49 -17.11 12.77
CA GLY A 98 7.27 -17.30 14.00
C GLY A 98 8.66 -17.90 13.77
N GLY A 99 9.29 -18.40 14.84
CA GLY A 99 10.60 -19.10 14.80
C GLY A 99 11.82 -18.24 14.41
N ARG A 100 11.61 -17.04 13.89
CA ARG A 100 12.61 -16.05 13.53
C ARG A 100 12.00 -14.65 13.56
N VAL A 101 12.86 -13.63 13.55
CA VAL A 101 12.43 -12.25 13.35
C VAL A 101 12.43 -11.92 11.84
N PRO A 102 11.46 -11.14 11.36
CA PRO A 102 11.46 -10.65 9.98
C PRO A 102 12.55 -9.59 9.79
N VAL A 103 13.34 -9.74 8.74
CA VAL A 103 14.45 -8.83 8.39
C VAL A 103 14.27 -8.19 7.02
N HIS A 104 13.57 -8.83 6.09
CA HIS A 104 13.31 -8.25 4.77
C HIS A 104 11.82 -7.90 4.58
N LEU A 105 11.55 -6.61 4.36
CA LEU A 105 10.23 -6.08 4.00
C LEU A 105 10.20 -5.75 2.50
N ARG A 106 9.08 -6.04 1.84
CA ARG A 106 8.74 -5.42 0.55
C ARG A 106 7.40 -4.71 0.67
N GLU A 107 7.36 -3.46 0.24
CA GLU A 107 6.17 -2.62 0.18
C GLU A 107 5.78 -2.46 -1.29
N ASP A 108 4.64 -3.04 -1.67
CA ASP A 108 4.03 -2.86 -2.99
C ASP A 108 3.09 -1.65 -2.94
N PHE A 109 3.07 -0.85 -4.01
CA PHE A 109 2.40 0.45 -4.03
C PHE A 109 2.98 1.41 -2.98
N CYS A 110 4.32 1.43 -2.86
CA CYS A 110 5.00 2.10 -1.74
C CYS A 110 4.91 3.63 -1.77
N GLY A 111 4.56 4.25 -2.89
CA GLY A 111 4.58 5.69 -3.11
C GLY A 111 5.92 6.32 -2.71
N THR A 112 5.95 6.99 -1.57
CA THR A 112 7.15 7.63 -1.02
C THR A 112 8.05 6.69 -0.19
N ALA A 113 7.68 5.41 -0.09
CA ALA A 113 8.40 4.37 0.64
C ALA A 113 8.71 4.73 2.11
N LEU A 114 7.81 5.45 2.78
CA LEU A 114 8.00 5.83 4.18
C LEU A 114 8.00 4.60 5.12
N ILE A 115 7.14 3.61 4.87
CA ILE A 115 7.13 2.37 5.66
C ILE A 115 8.46 1.65 5.50
N CYS A 116 8.98 1.54 4.27
CA CYS A 116 10.33 1.02 4.02
C CYS A 116 11.41 1.80 4.80
N ALA A 117 11.40 3.13 4.75
CA ALA A 117 12.38 3.95 5.46
C ALA A 117 12.32 3.71 6.98
N GLU A 118 11.13 3.75 7.58
CA GLU A 118 10.92 3.53 9.01
C GLU A 118 11.22 2.09 9.45
N TRP A 119 11.00 1.11 8.56
CA TRP A 119 11.39 -0.29 8.79
C TRP A 119 12.90 -0.44 9.01
N LEU A 120 13.70 0.30 8.24
CA LEU A 120 15.17 0.22 8.25
C LEU A 120 15.84 0.88 9.45
N ARG A 121 15.18 1.83 10.13
CA ARG A 121 15.77 2.62 11.23
C ARG A 121 16.18 1.79 12.47
N PRO A 122 15.36 0.85 12.98
CA PRO A 122 15.65 0.22 14.28
C PRO A 122 16.72 -0.87 14.26
N ASP A 123 17.04 -1.45 13.10
CA ASP A 123 17.95 -2.61 13.00
C ASP A 123 18.74 -2.59 11.69
N VAL A 124 20.07 -2.52 11.79
CA VAL A 124 21.01 -2.47 10.65
C VAL A 124 20.98 -3.74 9.79
N ARG A 125 20.42 -4.84 10.29
CA ARG A 125 20.24 -6.09 9.53
C ARG A 125 19.01 -6.06 8.64
N ARG A 126 18.07 -5.12 8.88
CA ARG A 126 16.86 -5.01 8.09
C ARG A 126 17.17 -4.46 6.71
N THR A 127 16.45 -5.00 5.74
CA THR A 127 16.47 -4.57 4.35
C THR A 127 15.04 -4.35 3.86
N ALA A 128 14.88 -3.47 2.87
CA ALA A 128 13.58 -3.10 2.34
C ALA A 128 13.60 -2.97 0.81
N THR A 129 12.48 -3.31 0.19
CA THR A 129 12.22 -3.08 -1.24
C THR A 129 10.89 -2.34 -1.38
N GLY A 130 10.90 -1.14 -1.96
CA GLY A 130 9.68 -0.42 -2.34
C GLY A 130 9.42 -0.58 -3.83
N LEU A 131 8.21 -0.96 -4.23
CA LEU A 131 7.77 -1.06 -5.62
C LEU A 131 6.60 -0.11 -5.86
N ASP A 132 6.69 0.78 -6.85
CA ASP A 132 5.59 1.65 -7.27
C ASP A 132 5.65 1.98 -8.77
N LEU A 133 4.54 2.45 -9.33
CA LEU A 133 4.46 2.96 -10.70
C LEU A 133 4.68 4.48 -10.78
N ASP A 134 4.54 5.20 -9.67
CA ASP A 134 4.69 6.66 -9.57
C ASP A 134 6.17 7.06 -9.39
N ASP A 135 6.83 7.40 -10.51
CA ASP A 135 8.23 7.85 -10.50
C ASP A 135 8.44 9.12 -9.67
N ASP A 136 7.48 10.06 -9.66
CA ASP A 136 7.58 11.30 -8.90
C ASP A 136 7.56 11.01 -7.39
N ALA A 137 6.64 10.15 -6.93
CA ALA A 137 6.56 9.75 -5.53
C ALA A 137 7.82 8.97 -5.09
N LEU A 138 8.31 8.06 -5.94
CA LEU A 138 9.53 7.29 -5.67
C LEU A 138 10.76 8.20 -5.55
N ARG A 139 10.96 9.14 -6.47
CA ARG A 139 12.09 10.10 -6.43
C ARG A 139 11.99 11.04 -5.24
N TRP A 140 10.78 11.49 -4.91
CA TRP A 140 10.55 12.29 -3.71
C TRP A 140 10.91 11.48 -2.45
N GLY A 141 10.46 10.22 -2.37
CA GLY A 141 10.78 9.29 -1.28
C GLY A 141 12.28 8.99 -1.18
N ALA A 142 12.95 8.77 -2.29
CA ALA A 142 14.40 8.54 -2.36
C ALA A 142 15.19 9.69 -1.73
N SER A 143 14.81 10.94 -2.02
CA SER A 143 15.49 12.13 -1.52
C SER A 143 15.14 12.46 -0.05
N HIS A 144 13.87 12.36 0.33
CA HIS A 144 13.40 12.86 1.64
C HIS A 144 13.33 11.76 2.72
N ASN A 145 12.94 10.55 2.35
CA ASN A 145 12.77 9.45 3.29
C ASN A 145 14.01 8.57 3.37
N ILE A 146 14.54 8.15 2.22
CA ILE A 146 15.73 7.27 2.18
C ILE A 146 17.03 8.07 2.39
N GLY A 147 17.15 9.23 1.74
CA GLY A 147 18.30 10.13 1.92
C GLY A 147 18.46 10.68 3.34
N SER A 148 17.40 10.64 4.17
CA SER A 148 17.45 11.03 5.59
C SER A 148 17.82 9.88 6.54
N LEU A 149 18.08 8.68 6.02
CA LEU A 149 18.65 7.59 6.81
C LEU A 149 20.13 7.85 7.10
N PRO A 150 20.66 7.46 8.27
CA PRO A 150 22.06 7.73 8.65
C PRO A 150 23.11 7.19 7.66
N ASP A 151 22.79 6.12 6.92
CA ASP A 151 23.62 5.50 5.89
C ASP A 151 23.12 5.78 4.46
N GLY A 152 22.16 6.70 4.29
CA GLY A 152 21.48 6.95 3.02
C GLY A 152 20.75 5.71 2.45
N GLY A 153 20.43 4.72 3.30
CA GLY A 153 19.88 3.43 2.85
C GLY A 153 20.93 2.46 2.29
N GLY A 154 22.23 2.73 2.50
CA GLY A 154 23.39 2.05 1.94
C GLY A 154 23.25 0.53 1.80
N GLY A 155 22.92 0.07 0.59
CA GLY A 155 22.80 -1.35 0.22
C GLY A 155 21.67 -2.12 0.92
N ARG A 156 20.87 -1.47 1.78
CA ARG A 156 19.75 -2.06 2.53
C ARG A 156 18.39 -1.67 1.99
N MET A 157 18.32 -0.61 1.19
CA MET A 157 17.11 -0.16 0.51
C MET A 157 17.21 -0.42 -1.00
N CYS A 158 16.10 -0.84 -1.60
CA CYS A 158 15.90 -0.80 -3.04
C CYS A 158 14.56 -0.13 -3.36
N LEU A 159 14.56 0.86 -4.26
CA LEU A 159 13.36 1.44 -4.84
C LEU A 159 13.22 1.00 -6.29
N LEU A 160 12.04 0.51 -6.65
CA LEU A 160 11.72 -0.05 -7.95
C LEU A 160 10.55 0.70 -8.57
N LEU A 161 10.79 1.27 -9.74
CA LEU A 161 9.75 1.76 -10.64
C LEU A 161 9.23 0.59 -11.48
N GLY A 162 8.00 0.15 -11.25
CA GLY A 162 7.42 -0.98 -11.94
C GLY A 162 5.96 -1.23 -11.62
N ASN A 163 5.30 -2.01 -12.48
CA ASN A 163 3.91 -2.41 -12.30
C ASN A 163 3.83 -3.72 -11.51
N VAL A 164 3.08 -3.74 -10.41
CA VAL A 164 2.88 -4.94 -9.57
C VAL A 164 2.23 -6.13 -10.30
N LEU A 165 1.61 -5.87 -11.46
CA LEU A 165 1.04 -6.89 -12.34
C LEU A 165 2.08 -7.56 -13.25
N GLN A 166 3.34 -7.15 -13.15
CA GLN A 166 4.47 -7.74 -13.86
C GLN A 166 5.41 -8.44 -12.87
N PRO A 167 6.20 -9.42 -13.33
CA PRO A 167 7.31 -9.94 -12.54
C PRO A 167 8.23 -8.80 -12.07
N ILE A 168 8.70 -8.86 -10.82
CA ILE A 168 9.52 -7.80 -10.21
C ILE A 168 10.83 -7.57 -10.98
N GLU A 169 11.31 -8.57 -11.71
CA GLU A 169 12.49 -8.52 -12.55
C GLU A 169 12.34 -7.55 -13.73
N CYS A 170 11.10 -7.15 -14.08
CA CYS A 170 10.81 -6.14 -15.09
C CYS A 170 10.92 -4.71 -14.57
N ALA A 171 11.04 -4.50 -13.25
CA ALA A 171 11.08 -3.17 -12.67
C ALA A 171 12.46 -2.51 -12.83
N GLN A 172 12.45 -1.17 -12.93
CA GLN A 172 13.65 -0.36 -13.01
C GLN A 172 14.06 0.11 -11.61
N GLU A 173 15.31 -0.10 -11.23
CA GLU A 173 15.85 0.42 -9.97
C GLU A 173 16.03 1.95 -10.04
N ILE A 174 15.47 2.65 -9.06
CA ILE A 174 15.64 4.09 -8.87
C ILE A 174 16.80 4.32 -7.90
N PRO A 175 17.82 5.11 -8.30
CA PRO A 175 18.95 5.41 -7.43
C PRO A 175 18.49 6.08 -6.14
N CYS A 176 18.80 5.47 -5.00
CA CYS A 176 18.72 6.12 -3.69
C CYS A 176 19.96 7.01 -3.55
N GLY A 177 19.79 8.33 -3.71
CA GLY A 177 20.92 9.25 -3.74
C GLY A 177 21.72 9.23 -2.44
N THR A 178 23.04 8.98 -2.53
CA THR A 178 23.97 9.69 -1.65
C THR A 178 23.89 11.15 -2.02
N VAL A 179 23.70 12.05 -1.05
CA VAL A 179 23.79 13.49 -1.27
C VAL A 179 25.20 13.77 -1.82
N GLY A 180 25.31 13.85 -3.14
CA GLY A 180 26.55 14.16 -3.84
C GLY A 180 26.71 15.66 -3.83
N GLU A 181 27.86 16.10 -3.33
CA GLU A 181 28.40 17.44 -3.52
C GLU A 181 28.06 17.96 -4.93
N VAL A 182 27.47 19.15 -4.98
CA VAL A 182 27.32 19.90 -6.22
C VAL A 182 28.73 20.12 -6.76
N SER A 183 29.12 19.37 -7.79
CA SER A 183 30.31 19.70 -8.56
C SER A 183 29.98 20.93 -9.39
N ASP A 184 30.46 22.05 -8.90
CA ASP A 184 30.53 23.32 -9.62
C ASP A 184 31.46 23.14 -10.82
N ALA A 185 30.91 22.64 -11.93
CA ALA A 185 31.58 22.64 -13.22
C ALA A 185 31.34 24.00 -13.88
N GLY A 186 32.08 25.00 -13.39
CA GLY A 186 32.25 26.28 -14.05
C GLY A 186 32.87 26.10 -15.43
N GLY A 187 32.03 26.09 -16.47
CA GLY A 187 32.42 26.31 -17.85
C GLY A 187 32.39 27.79 -18.16
N LYS A 188 33.55 28.46 -18.10
CA LYS A 188 33.75 29.79 -18.67
C LYS A 188 33.66 29.71 -20.19
N GLU A 189 32.73 30.44 -20.79
CA GLU A 189 32.89 30.97 -22.14
C GLU A 189 32.73 32.50 -22.09
N GLU A 190 33.84 33.20 -22.29
CA GLU A 190 33.88 34.63 -22.62
C GLU A 190 33.96 34.79 -24.15
N GLY A 191 33.25 35.77 -24.70
CA GLY A 191 33.53 36.32 -26.04
C GLY A 191 32.31 36.76 -26.86
N ALA A 192 31.53 37.77 -26.45
CA ALA A 192 31.57 39.16 -26.99
C ALA A 192 30.58 39.42 -28.18
N PRO A 193 30.22 40.67 -28.52
CA PRO A 193 28.83 41.14 -28.45
C PRO A 193 28.25 41.57 -29.81
N CYS A 194 26.92 41.75 -29.92
CA CYS A 194 26.38 42.65 -30.92
C CYS A 194 25.01 43.24 -30.54
N SER A 195 24.93 44.54 -30.79
CA SER A 195 23.89 45.52 -30.58
C SER A 195 22.64 45.31 -31.43
N ASN A 196 21.46 45.68 -30.91
CA ASN A 196 20.73 46.86 -31.37
C ASN A 196 19.38 46.98 -30.64
N GLU A 197 19.22 48.13 -29.98
CA GLU A 197 17.93 48.74 -29.64
C GLU A 197 17.22 49.17 -30.94
N GLN A 198 15.90 49.03 -30.99
CA GLN A 198 15.04 50.00 -31.67
C GLN A 198 13.66 50.02 -31.01
N GLU A 199 13.40 51.14 -30.35
CA GLU A 199 12.09 51.61 -29.90
C GLU A 199 11.17 51.90 -31.10
N ILE A 200 9.87 51.62 -30.96
CA ILE A 200 8.81 52.49 -31.53
C ILE A 200 7.71 52.66 -30.47
N GLU A 201 7.44 53.92 -30.17
CA GLU A 201 6.46 54.47 -29.23
C GLU A 201 5.00 54.41 -29.70
N LYS A 202 4.14 54.22 -28.69
CA LYS A 202 2.87 54.92 -28.33
C LYS A 202 1.80 55.19 -29.40
N GLY A 203 0.61 54.67 -29.09
CA GLY A 203 -0.69 55.21 -29.49
C GLY A 203 -1.74 54.95 -28.41
N SER A 204 -2.04 55.99 -27.63
CA SER A 204 -3.04 56.10 -26.57
C SER A 204 -4.49 55.96 -27.04
N LEU A 205 -5.39 55.40 -26.21
CA LEU A 205 -6.77 55.87 -26.00
C LEU A 205 -7.43 55.20 -24.78
N GLN A 206 -8.40 55.92 -24.21
CA GLN A 206 -8.98 55.87 -22.87
C GLN A 206 -10.05 54.78 -22.62
N GLU A 207 -10.15 54.44 -21.33
CA GLU A 207 -11.35 54.18 -20.49
C GLU A 207 -12.45 53.20 -20.95
N ALA A 208 -12.71 52.19 -20.09
CA ALA A 208 -13.88 52.07 -19.22
C ALA A 208 -14.40 50.62 -19.06
N ASN A 209 -14.53 50.20 -17.80
CA ASN A 209 -15.54 49.32 -17.21
C ASN A 209 -16.01 48.05 -17.93
N GLY A 210 -15.98 46.93 -17.21
CA GLY A 210 -17.04 45.93 -17.32
C GLY A 210 -16.59 44.49 -17.12
N ALA A 211 -17.17 43.88 -16.09
CA ALA A 211 -17.17 42.46 -15.77
C ALA A 211 -17.39 41.51 -16.96
N GLY A 212 -16.85 40.30 -16.85
CA GLY A 212 -17.31 39.16 -17.65
C GLY A 212 -16.24 38.10 -17.90
N ASP A 213 -16.05 37.20 -16.94
CA ASP A 213 -15.41 35.90 -17.18
C ASP A 213 -16.19 35.13 -18.25
N VAL A 214 -15.57 34.91 -19.42
CA VAL A 214 -15.88 33.80 -20.33
C VAL A 214 -14.56 33.33 -20.94
N ALA A 215 -13.98 32.28 -20.36
CA ALA A 215 -12.96 31.44 -21.01
C ALA A 215 -13.52 30.01 -20.98
N VAL A 216 -14.31 29.65 -21.99
CA VAL A 216 -13.87 28.82 -23.12
C VAL A 216 -13.25 27.51 -22.63
N SER A 217 -14.11 26.50 -22.56
CA SER A 217 -13.76 25.08 -22.44
C SER A 217 -12.75 24.67 -23.51
N PRO A 218 -11.78 23.81 -23.20
CA PRO A 218 -11.33 22.80 -24.13
C PRO A 218 -12.24 21.57 -24.01
N ALA A 219 -12.71 21.12 -25.17
CA ALA A 219 -13.47 19.90 -25.40
C ALA A 219 -12.69 18.64 -24.95
N PRO A 220 -13.39 17.50 -24.77
CA PRO A 220 -12.80 16.27 -24.24
C PRO A 220 -11.82 15.69 -25.24
N ILE A 221 -10.67 15.22 -24.75
CA ILE A 221 -9.79 14.35 -25.52
C ILE A 221 -10.46 12.97 -25.55
N GLU A 222 -11.23 12.73 -26.61
CA GLU A 222 -11.57 11.38 -27.06
C GLU A 222 -10.27 10.70 -27.51
N GLY A 223 -9.83 9.72 -26.74
CA GLY A 223 -8.77 8.79 -27.12
C GLY A 223 -9.40 7.42 -27.31
N ASP A 224 -9.58 7.04 -28.58
CA ASP A 224 -9.98 5.72 -29.02
C ASP A 224 -9.00 4.65 -28.51
N TRP A 225 -9.48 3.72 -27.68
CA TRP A 225 -8.76 2.49 -27.36
C TRP A 225 -9.15 1.41 -28.38
N GLU A 226 -8.52 1.42 -29.55
CA GLU A 226 -8.69 0.32 -30.51
C GLU A 226 -8.00 -0.95 -30.02
N MET A 227 -8.83 -1.98 -29.93
CA MET A 227 -8.52 -3.37 -29.62
C MET A 227 -7.73 -4.01 -30.78
N VAL A 228 -6.46 -4.34 -30.57
CA VAL A 228 -5.77 -5.35 -31.40
C VAL A 228 -5.86 -6.69 -30.68
N GLY A 229 -6.97 -7.38 -30.95
CA GLY A 229 -7.19 -8.78 -30.59
C GLY A 229 -7.69 -9.55 -31.81
N GLN A 230 -6.78 -10.01 -32.65
CA GLN A 230 -7.06 -11.09 -33.61
C GLN A 230 -6.24 -12.32 -33.23
N SER A 231 -6.89 -13.27 -32.57
CA SER A 231 -6.48 -14.67 -32.59
C SER A 231 -6.89 -15.29 -33.92
N PRO A 232 -5.98 -15.90 -34.69
CA PRO A 232 -6.39 -16.81 -35.74
C PRO A 232 -6.77 -18.17 -35.12
N LYS A 233 -7.96 -18.63 -35.49
CA LYS A 233 -8.40 -20.01 -35.32
C LYS A 233 -7.44 -20.94 -36.07
N GLY A 234 -6.92 -21.95 -35.38
CA GLY A 234 -6.24 -23.07 -36.01
C GLY A 234 -7.26 -24.07 -36.53
N ASP A 235 -7.35 -24.20 -37.85
CA ASP A 235 -7.89 -25.38 -38.51
C ASP A 235 -6.76 -26.35 -38.83
N ALA A 236 -6.99 -27.62 -38.52
CA ALA A 236 -6.11 -28.72 -38.81
C ALA A 236 -6.09 -29.04 -40.31
N ALA A 237 -4.91 -29.17 -40.90
CA ALA A 237 -4.71 -29.94 -42.12
C ALA A 237 -3.29 -30.53 -42.17
N ASP A 238 -3.28 -31.83 -42.35
CA ASP A 238 -2.19 -32.73 -42.74
C ASP A 238 -1.50 -32.24 -44.04
N VAL A 239 -0.18 -32.46 -44.15
CA VAL A 239 0.52 -32.95 -45.36
C VAL A 239 2.03 -33.07 -45.12
N SER A 240 2.51 -34.27 -45.41
CA SER A 240 3.86 -34.75 -45.63
C SER A 240 4.85 -33.83 -46.38
N GLY A 241 6.15 -33.97 -46.08
CA GLY A 241 7.14 -34.05 -47.16
C GLY A 241 8.46 -33.30 -46.98
N THR A 242 9.53 -34.10 -46.82
CA THR A 242 10.89 -33.90 -47.37
C THR A 242 11.81 -32.88 -46.72
N GLY A 243 12.96 -33.38 -46.27
CA GLY A 243 14.03 -32.58 -45.68
C GLY A 243 14.92 -31.87 -46.70
N ARG A 244 15.72 -30.94 -46.17
CA ARG A 244 17.08 -30.65 -46.64
C ARG A 244 17.90 -30.07 -45.50
N GLN A 245 19.00 -30.74 -45.25
CA GLN A 245 20.15 -30.32 -44.48
C GLN A 245 20.85 -29.17 -45.22
N LEU A 246 21.18 -28.07 -44.55
CA LEU A 246 22.27 -27.20 -44.98
C LEU A 246 22.92 -26.47 -43.79
N GLU A 247 24.14 -26.96 -43.54
CA GLU A 247 25.36 -26.41 -42.95
C GLU A 247 25.38 -25.08 -42.18
N SER A 248 26.12 -25.18 -41.08
CA SER A 248 26.69 -24.16 -40.23
C SER A 248 27.57 -23.15 -40.97
N LEU A 249 27.37 -21.86 -40.68
CA LEU A 249 28.39 -20.83 -40.82
C LEU A 249 28.63 -20.16 -39.47
N SER A 250 29.84 -20.40 -38.96
CA SER A 250 30.42 -19.76 -37.78
C SER A 250 30.74 -18.32 -38.11
N VAL A 251 30.19 -17.38 -37.34
CA VAL A 251 30.66 -15.99 -37.30
C VAL A 251 31.14 -15.71 -35.88
N ASN A 252 32.46 -15.69 -35.73
CA ASN A 252 33.15 -15.12 -34.59
C ASN A 252 32.93 -13.60 -34.60
N GLY A 253 31.98 -13.14 -33.79
CA GLY A 253 31.84 -11.74 -33.43
C GLY A 253 31.89 -11.64 -31.91
N ALA A 254 33.03 -11.19 -31.38
CA ALA A 254 33.16 -10.76 -29.99
C ALA A 254 32.31 -9.48 -29.81
N GLY A 255 31.00 -9.65 -29.67
CA GLY A 255 30.10 -8.61 -29.21
C GLY A 255 30.15 -8.59 -27.69
N GLU A 256 30.69 -7.52 -27.12
CA GLU A 256 30.43 -7.16 -25.72
C GLU A 256 28.93 -7.24 -25.50
N LYS A 257 28.48 -8.30 -24.80
CA LYS A 257 27.17 -8.30 -24.18
C LYS A 257 27.20 -7.13 -23.21
N GLN A 258 26.57 -6.02 -23.57
CA GLN A 258 26.16 -5.03 -22.60
C GLN A 258 25.33 -5.79 -21.56
N ARG A 259 25.97 -6.09 -20.43
CA ARG A 259 25.29 -6.57 -19.24
C ARG A 259 24.42 -5.41 -18.81
N GLY A 260 23.10 -5.56 -18.98
CA GLY A 260 22.14 -4.72 -18.27
C GLY A 260 22.52 -4.65 -16.78
N PRO A 261 22.18 -3.56 -16.09
CA PRO A 261 22.61 -3.33 -14.71
C PRO A 261 22.31 -4.58 -13.88
N ARG A 262 23.35 -5.12 -13.24
CA ARG A 262 23.23 -6.27 -12.34
C ARG A 262 22.38 -5.82 -11.15
N LEU A 263 21.11 -6.20 -11.19
CA LEU A 263 20.16 -6.12 -10.07
C LEU A 263 20.87 -6.53 -8.77
N SER A 264 20.76 -5.68 -7.73
CA SER A 264 21.44 -5.89 -6.47
C SER A 264 21.05 -7.24 -5.84
N LYS A 265 21.92 -7.83 -5.01
CA LYS A 265 21.67 -9.12 -4.31
C LYS A 265 20.36 -9.10 -3.50
N LEU A 266 19.91 -7.90 -3.12
CA LEU A 266 18.66 -7.61 -2.43
C LEU A 266 17.42 -8.04 -3.25
N HIS A 267 17.47 -7.95 -4.58
CA HIS A 267 16.32 -8.25 -5.46
C HIS A 267 15.97 -9.74 -5.52
N THR A 268 16.90 -10.62 -5.15
CA THR A 268 16.75 -12.08 -5.32
C THR A 268 16.40 -12.81 -4.04
N ALA A 269 16.39 -12.12 -2.89
CA ALA A 269 16.00 -12.71 -1.62
C ALA A 269 14.48 -12.58 -1.46
N GLY A 270 13.80 -13.70 -1.23
CA GLY A 270 12.37 -13.66 -0.91
C GLY A 270 12.12 -12.85 0.37
N ALA A 271 11.10 -12.00 0.35
CA ALA A 271 10.74 -11.13 1.47
C ALA A 271 10.10 -11.92 2.62
N ASP A 272 10.37 -11.51 3.84
CA ASP A 272 9.71 -12.09 5.02
C ASP A 272 8.27 -11.58 5.14
N ILE A 273 8.09 -10.31 4.77
CA ILE A 273 6.82 -9.60 4.77
C ILE A 273 6.68 -8.88 3.44
N ILE A 274 5.53 -9.05 2.78
CA ILE A 274 5.09 -8.19 1.69
C ILE A 274 3.82 -7.47 2.14
N CYS A 275 3.72 -6.17 1.89
CA CYS A 275 2.50 -5.43 2.21
C CYS A 275 2.04 -4.52 1.07
N ALA A 276 0.73 -4.35 0.94
CA ALA A 276 0.09 -3.31 0.15
C ALA A 276 -0.98 -2.61 1.00
N PHE A 277 -0.61 -1.49 1.60
CA PHE A 277 -1.44 -0.74 2.55
C PHE A 277 -2.05 0.51 1.93
N ASN A 278 -2.88 1.21 2.70
CA ASN A 278 -3.69 2.36 2.28
C ASN A 278 -4.63 2.02 1.12
N TYR A 279 -5.22 0.82 1.16
CA TYR A 279 -6.22 0.31 0.24
C TYR A 279 -5.74 0.19 -1.21
N SER A 280 -4.42 0.09 -1.42
CA SER A 280 -3.80 0.18 -2.74
C SER A 280 -4.27 -0.88 -3.73
N THR A 281 -4.70 -2.05 -3.26
CA THR A 281 -5.27 -3.10 -4.13
C THR A 281 -6.60 -2.71 -4.78
N CYS A 282 -7.30 -1.69 -4.26
CA CYS A 282 -8.49 -1.14 -4.89
C CYS A 282 -8.18 -0.45 -6.23
N CYS A 283 -6.91 -0.14 -6.52
CA CYS A 283 -6.47 0.32 -7.84
C CYS A 283 -6.44 -0.79 -8.89
N LEU A 284 -6.63 -2.07 -8.51
CA LEU A 284 -6.78 -3.19 -9.43
C LEU A 284 -8.27 -3.42 -9.66
N HIS A 285 -8.75 -3.24 -10.89
CA HIS A 285 -10.19 -3.16 -11.16
C HIS A 285 -10.81 -4.49 -11.58
N SER A 286 -10.00 -5.49 -11.94
CA SER A 286 -10.46 -6.82 -12.29
C SER A 286 -9.97 -7.90 -11.35
N ARG A 287 -10.75 -8.99 -11.21
CA ARG A 287 -10.36 -10.16 -10.40
C ARG A 287 -9.08 -10.80 -10.96
N GLN A 288 -8.95 -10.80 -12.28
CA GLN A 288 -7.79 -11.32 -13.00
C GLN A 288 -6.52 -10.56 -12.63
N GLU A 289 -6.58 -9.24 -12.53
CA GLU A 289 -5.45 -8.41 -12.08
C GLU A 289 -5.13 -8.66 -10.61
N LEU A 290 -6.14 -8.69 -9.73
CA LEU A 290 -5.95 -8.95 -8.31
C LEU A 290 -5.29 -10.32 -8.08
N LEU A 291 -5.78 -11.37 -8.74
CA LEU A 291 -5.21 -12.72 -8.68
C LEU A 291 -3.78 -12.77 -9.24
N ARG A 292 -3.54 -12.11 -10.39
CA ARG A 292 -2.19 -12.01 -10.98
C ARG A 292 -1.21 -11.34 -10.02
N TYR A 293 -1.62 -10.23 -9.41
CA TYR A 293 -0.85 -9.56 -8.39
C TYR A 293 -0.54 -10.48 -7.21
N PHE A 294 -1.54 -11.19 -6.68
CA PHE A 294 -1.32 -12.13 -5.57
C PHE A 294 -0.37 -13.28 -5.93
N HIS A 295 -0.37 -13.78 -7.16
CA HIS A 295 0.65 -14.73 -7.62
C HIS A 295 2.06 -14.13 -7.58
N HIS A 296 2.23 -12.88 -8.03
CA HIS A 296 3.51 -12.18 -7.97
C HIS A 296 3.96 -11.88 -6.54
N ALA A 297 3.05 -11.44 -5.67
CA ALA A 297 3.31 -11.24 -4.25
C ALA A 297 3.77 -12.55 -3.60
N ARG A 298 3.01 -13.63 -3.76
CA ARG A 298 3.38 -14.95 -3.20
C ARG A 298 4.75 -15.44 -3.69
N LYS A 299 5.03 -15.32 -5.00
CA LYS A 299 6.34 -15.71 -5.56
C LYS A 299 7.50 -14.90 -4.96
N GLY A 300 7.24 -13.66 -4.54
CA GLY A 300 8.22 -12.79 -3.89
C GLY A 300 8.47 -13.10 -2.41
N LEU A 301 7.68 -13.97 -1.78
CA LEU A 301 7.86 -14.33 -0.37
C LEU A 301 8.99 -15.34 -0.17
N SER A 302 9.62 -15.27 0.99
CA SER A 302 10.65 -16.19 1.46
C SER A 302 10.14 -17.63 1.48
N SER A 303 10.95 -18.55 0.95
CA SER A 303 10.70 -19.99 1.06
C SER A 303 10.85 -20.53 2.49
N ARG A 304 11.40 -19.72 3.41
CA ARG A 304 11.48 -20.03 4.86
C ARG A 304 10.22 -19.58 5.62
N GLY A 305 9.10 -19.43 4.92
CA GLY A 305 7.85 -18.86 5.42
C GLY A 305 7.86 -17.33 5.38
N GLY A 306 6.72 -16.74 5.02
CA GLY A 306 6.51 -15.29 4.94
C GLY A 306 5.03 -14.95 4.96
N VAL A 307 4.71 -13.68 5.19
CA VAL A 307 3.33 -13.18 5.18
C VAL A 307 3.14 -12.11 4.12
N PHE A 308 2.01 -12.15 3.44
CA PHE A 308 1.48 -11.04 2.69
C PHE A 308 0.38 -10.36 3.52
N ALA A 309 0.35 -9.03 3.55
CA ALA A 309 -0.71 -8.28 4.22
C ALA A 309 -1.25 -7.15 3.34
N MET A 310 -2.56 -7.00 3.32
CA MET A 310 -3.24 -5.87 2.70
C MET A 310 -4.32 -5.33 3.62
N ASP A 311 -4.79 -4.11 3.37
CA ASP A 311 -5.92 -3.51 4.07
C ASP A 311 -7.11 -3.26 3.14
N LEU A 312 -8.29 -3.31 3.73
CA LEU A 312 -9.56 -2.91 3.11
C LEU A 312 -10.35 -2.06 4.10
N TYR A 313 -11.25 -1.25 3.57
CA TYR A 313 -12.32 -0.64 4.33
C TYR A 313 -13.66 -1.14 3.79
N GLY A 314 -14.70 -0.97 4.59
CA GLY A 314 -16.06 -1.29 4.16
C GLY A 314 -17.08 -0.84 5.19
N GLY A 315 -18.31 -1.29 5.01
CA GLY A 315 -19.46 -0.84 5.80
C GLY A 315 -20.52 -0.17 4.92
N THR A 316 -21.67 0.20 5.46
CA THR A 316 -22.74 0.85 4.68
C THR A 316 -22.31 2.22 4.15
N SER A 317 -21.62 3.04 4.95
CA SER A 317 -21.14 4.36 4.51
C SER A 317 -20.06 4.26 3.42
N SER A 318 -19.35 3.13 3.34
CA SER A 318 -18.35 2.90 2.28
C SER A 318 -18.94 2.71 0.87
N GLU A 319 -20.25 2.48 0.75
CA GLU A 319 -20.95 2.32 -0.54
C GLU A 319 -21.80 3.56 -0.88
N CYS A 320 -21.44 4.73 -0.33
CA CYS A 320 -22.18 5.99 -0.46
C CYS A 320 -21.27 7.19 -0.75
N ALA A 321 -21.91 8.30 -1.11
CA ALA A 321 -21.41 9.68 -0.95
C ALA A 321 -20.71 9.88 0.39
N LEU A 322 -19.39 10.14 0.48
CA LEU A 322 -18.77 10.37 1.79
C LEU A 322 -17.62 11.37 1.76
N ARG A 323 -17.61 12.32 2.70
CA ARG A 323 -16.56 13.33 2.84
C ARG A 323 -16.12 13.45 4.29
N LEU A 324 -14.84 13.16 4.55
CA LEU A 324 -14.25 13.13 5.89
C LEU A 324 -13.14 14.17 6.03
N LYS A 325 -13.13 14.93 7.12
CA LYS A 325 -12.13 15.97 7.40
C LYS A 325 -11.28 15.61 8.62
N ARG A 326 -10.01 16.04 8.58
CA ARG A 326 -9.11 16.05 9.74
C ARG A 326 -8.27 17.32 9.76
N ARG A 327 -8.17 17.99 10.90
CA ARG A 327 -7.39 19.24 11.01
C ARG A 327 -6.03 18.98 11.65
N PHE A 328 -5.04 19.71 11.15
CA PHE A 328 -3.70 19.79 11.68
C PHE A 328 -3.38 21.25 11.97
N GLY A 329 -2.31 21.51 12.73
CA GLY A 329 -1.94 22.88 13.12
C GLY A 329 -1.72 23.83 11.92
N ASP A 330 -1.30 23.32 10.77
CA ASP A 330 -0.91 24.08 9.58
C ASP A 330 -1.69 23.74 8.30
N PHE A 331 -2.55 22.70 8.30
CA PHE A 331 -3.41 22.37 7.18
C PHE A 331 -4.64 21.55 7.60
N THR A 332 -5.68 21.56 6.77
CA THR A 332 -6.84 20.66 6.86
C THR A 332 -6.78 19.64 5.73
N TYR A 333 -6.91 18.36 6.06
CA TYR A 333 -7.04 17.24 5.13
C TYR A 333 -8.51 16.94 4.89
N THR A 334 -8.87 16.64 3.64
CA THR A 334 -10.19 16.10 3.31
C THR A 334 -10.05 14.88 2.41
N TRP A 335 -10.62 13.76 2.85
CA TRP A 335 -10.85 12.58 2.04
C TRP A 335 -12.27 12.64 1.50
N GLU A 336 -12.44 12.43 0.21
CA GLU A 336 -13.73 12.48 -0.47
C GLU A 336 -13.90 11.24 -1.32
N GLN A 337 -15.00 10.54 -1.11
CA GLN A 337 -15.51 9.46 -1.92
C GLN A 337 -16.76 9.94 -2.65
N GLU A 338 -16.78 9.68 -3.95
CA GLU A 338 -17.91 9.95 -4.82
C GLU A 338 -18.91 8.80 -4.85
N GLU A 339 -20.01 8.98 -5.59
CA GLU A 339 -21.04 7.96 -5.72
C GLU A 339 -20.46 6.59 -6.11
N PHE A 340 -21.02 5.55 -5.50
CA PHE A 340 -20.58 4.18 -5.64
C PHE A 340 -21.45 3.45 -6.67
N ASP A 341 -20.82 2.91 -7.72
CA ASP A 341 -21.52 2.06 -8.68
C ASP A 341 -21.63 0.64 -8.12
N ALA A 342 -22.84 0.23 -7.74
CA ALA A 342 -23.08 -1.09 -7.17
C ALA A 342 -22.82 -2.28 -8.13
N VAL A 343 -22.87 -2.07 -9.45
CA VAL A 343 -22.64 -3.11 -10.46
C VAL A 343 -21.15 -3.37 -10.63
N THR A 344 -20.36 -2.31 -10.76
CA THR A 344 -18.91 -2.42 -10.96
C THR A 344 -18.12 -2.42 -9.66
N ARG A 345 -18.77 -2.03 -8.56
CA ARG A 345 -18.19 -1.70 -7.25
C ARG A 345 -17.12 -0.61 -7.32
N MET A 346 -17.27 0.32 -8.27
CA MET A 346 -16.30 1.38 -8.51
C MET A 346 -16.71 2.68 -7.82
N THR A 347 -15.73 3.43 -7.34
CA THR A 347 -15.90 4.79 -6.83
C THR A 347 -14.64 5.62 -7.12
N ARG A 348 -14.77 6.94 -7.10
CA ARG A 348 -13.65 7.87 -7.18
C ARG A 348 -13.31 8.41 -5.80
N ILE A 349 -12.04 8.30 -5.44
CA ILE A 349 -11.49 8.86 -4.21
C ILE A 349 -10.64 10.07 -4.54
N SER A 350 -10.80 11.16 -3.79
CA SER A 350 -10.01 12.39 -3.94
C SER A 350 -9.53 12.91 -2.60
N LEU A 351 -8.26 13.33 -2.56
CA LEU A 351 -7.62 13.88 -1.38
C LEU A 351 -7.36 15.36 -1.61
N HIS A 352 -7.79 16.19 -0.67
CA HIS A 352 -7.66 17.64 -0.73
C HIS A 352 -6.90 18.15 0.49
N PHE A 353 -6.14 19.23 0.30
CA PHE A 353 -5.44 19.90 1.38
C PHE A 353 -5.73 21.39 1.36
N ARG A 354 -6.20 21.94 2.48
CA ARG A 354 -6.31 23.39 2.68
C ARG A 354 -5.21 23.85 3.62
N LEU A 355 -4.30 24.69 3.14
CA LEU A 355 -3.20 25.22 3.93
C LEU A 355 -3.70 26.36 4.84
N GLU A 356 -3.43 26.30 6.13
CA GLU A 356 -3.97 27.29 7.08
C GLU A 356 -3.26 28.64 6.99
N ASN A 357 -1.98 28.64 6.64
CA ASN A 357 -1.15 29.85 6.58
C ASN A 357 -1.49 30.72 5.36
N THR A 358 -1.74 30.10 4.21
CA THR A 358 -2.01 30.78 2.94
C THR A 358 -3.49 30.77 2.55
N LYS A 359 -4.31 29.97 3.24
CA LYS A 359 -5.71 29.67 2.89
C LYS A 359 -5.90 29.04 1.50
N LYS A 360 -4.81 28.70 0.82
CA LYS A 360 -4.81 28.00 -0.47
C LYS A 360 -5.35 26.58 -0.30
N THR A 361 -6.19 26.15 -1.23
CA THR A 361 -6.67 24.77 -1.29
C THR A 361 -6.04 24.06 -2.49
N ILE A 362 -5.35 22.96 -2.23
CA ILE A 362 -4.88 21.99 -3.22
C ILE A 362 -5.99 20.95 -3.37
N LYS A 363 -6.84 21.13 -4.38
CA LYS A 363 -7.91 20.18 -4.72
C LYS A 363 -7.35 19.01 -5.51
N ASN A 364 -7.92 17.82 -5.33
CA ASN A 364 -7.52 16.61 -6.06
C ASN A 364 -5.99 16.42 -6.06
N ALA A 365 -5.36 16.65 -4.91
CA ALA A 365 -3.92 16.48 -4.75
C ALA A 365 -3.50 15.04 -5.08
N PHE A 366 -4.41 14.11 -4.77
CA PHE A 366 -4.42 12.75 -5.26
C PHE A 366 -5.85 12.39 -5.66
N SER A 367 -6.01 11.65 -6.76
CA SER A 367 -7.28 11.11 -7.21
C SER A 367 -7.09 9.68 -7.66
N TYR A 368 -8.00 8.81 -7.24
CA TYR A 368 -7.96 7.39 -7.56
C TYR A 368 -9.31 6.94 -8.06
N GLN A 369 -9.30 6.06 -9.06
CA GLN A 369 -10.46 5.23 -9.37
C GLN A 369 -10.26 3.90 -8.63
N TRP A 370 -11.16 3.59 -7.70
CA TRP A 370 -11.07 2.39 -6.87
C TRP A 370 -12.19 1.41 -7.20
N ARG A 371 -11.87 0.12 -7.19
CA ARG A 371 -12.82 -0.97 -7.02
C ARG A 371 -12.82 -1.40 -5.55
N LEU A 372 -13.96 -1.31 -4.89
CA LEU A 372 -14.09 -1.76 -3.51
C LEU A 372 -14.28 -3.27 -3.45
N TRP A 373 -13.21 -3.97 -3.10
CA TRP A 373 -13.20 -5.42 -2.91
C TRP A 373 -13.93 -5.81 -1.63
N THR A 374 -14.70 -6.90 -1.70
CA THR A 374 -15.22 -7.54 -0.49
C THR A 374 -14.16 -8.43 0.17
N ILE A 375 -14.24 -8.63 1.48
CA ILE A 375 -13.34 -9.55 2.21
C ILE A 375 -13.37 -10.97 1.62
N PRO A 376 -14.54 -11.56 1.27
CA PRO A 376 -14.59 -12.86 0.61
C PRO A 376 -13.87 -12.90 -0.74
N GLU A 377 -14.09 -11.91 -1.63
CA GLU A 377 -13.42 -11.87 -2.95
C GLU A 377 -11.89 -11.84 -2.79
N ALA A 378 -11.37 -10.99 -1.92
CA ALA A 378 -9.93 -10.88 -1.67
C ALA A 378 -9.38 -12.20 -1.08
N ARG A 379 -10.08 -12.78 -0.10
CA ARG A 379 -9.70 -14.05 0.53
C ARG A 379 -9.66 -15.21 -0.46
N GLU A 380 -10.68 -15.34 -1.31
CA GLU A 380 -10.74 -16.38 -2.34
C GLU A 380 -9.63 -16.23 -3.37
N CYS A 381 -9.34 -15.01 -3.82
CA CYS A 381 -8.24 -14.74 -4.74
C CYS A 381 -6.87 -15.07 -4.12
N LEU A 382 -6.66 -14.79 -2.82
CA LEU A 382 -5.43 -15.18 -2.11
C LEU A 382 -5.29 -16.70 -2.03
N LEU A 383 -6.35 -17.43 -1.66
CA LEU A 383 -6.31 -18.89 -1.62
C LEU A 383 -6.07 -19.48 -3.01
N GLU A 384 -6.70 -18.95 -4.06
CA GLU A 384 -6.48 -19.36 -5.45
C GLU A 384 -5.06 -19.06 -5.94
N ALA A 385 -4.44 -17.96 -5.47
CA ALA A 385 -3.04 -17.66 -5.75
C ALA A 385 -2.06 -18.68 -5.12
N GLY A 386 -2.56 -19.51 -4.21
CA GLY A 386 -1.85 -20.63 -3.59
C GLY A 386 -1.30 -20.33 -2.19
N PHE A 387 -1.73 -19.24 -1.54
CA PHE A 387 -1.43 -19.02 -0.13
C PHE A 387 -2.05 -20.13 0.73
N SER A 388 -1.33 -20.57 1.76
CA SER A 388 -1.71 -21.73 2.57
C SER A 388 -2.84 -21.43 3.58
N ALA A 389 -2.91 -20.19 4.04
CA ALA A 389 -3.96 -19.70 4.93
C ALA A 389 -4.21 -18.20 4.75
N VAL A 390 -5.42 -17.75 5.09
CA VAL A 390 -5.81 -16.33 5.07
C VAL A 390 -6.56 -16.00 6.35
N HIS A 391 -6.13 -14.93 7.02
CA HIS A 391 -6.63 -14.44 8.30
C HIS A 391 -7.16 -13.02 8.14
N VAL A 392 -8.24 -12.70 8.87
CA VAL A 392 -8.90 -11.39 8.79
C VAL A 392 -8.88 -10.75 10.17
N TRP A 393 -8.30 -9.55 10.24
CA TRP A 393 -8.24 -8.74 11.43
C TRP A 393 -9.13 -7.52 11.24
N MET A 394 -10.19 -7.41 12.04
CA MET A 394 -11.19 -6.34 11.90
C MET A 394 -10.97 -5.26 12.95
N ARG A 395 -11.31 -4.04 12.58
CA ARG A 395 -11.45 -2.89 13.46
C ARG A 395 -12.73 -2.16 13.08
N GLU A 396 -13.66 -2.09 14.02
CA GLU A 396 -14.84 -1.24 13.89
C GLU A 396 -14.41 0.23 13.92
N MET A 397 -14.96 1.01 13.00
CA MET A 397 -14.73 2.44 12.88
C MET A 397 -15.94 3.21 13.44
N PRO A 398 -15.80 4.49 13.81
CA PRO A 398 -16.93 5.30 14.27
C PRO A 398 -18.06 5.29 13.25
N ASP A 399 -19.30 5.26 13.75
CA ASP A 399 -20.51 5.37 12.94
C ASP A 399 -20.58 6.77 12.30
N LEU A 400 -20.81 6.80 10.99
CA LEU A 400 -20.88 8.01 10.19
C LEU A 400 -22.32 8.40 9.83
N GLU A 401 -23.33 7.65 10.29
CA GLU A 401 -24.73 8.02 10.10
C GLU A 401 -25.03 9.41 10.69
N GLY A 402 -25.46 10.33 9.83
CA GLY A 402 -25.79 11.70 10.22
C GLY A 402 -24.58 12.59 10.55
N HIS A 403 -23.35 12.14 10.24
CA HIS A 403 -22.13 12.92 10.44
C HIS A 403 -22.13 14.18 9.55
N ASP A 404 -21.83 15.34 10.15
CA ASP A 404 -21.66 16.59 9.42
C ASP A 404 -20.28 16.61 8.74
N GLU A 405 -20.22 16.82 7.43
CA GLU A 405 -18.97 16.86 6.66
C GLU A 405 -17.96 17.89 7.17
N ASP A 406 -18.36 18.89 7.96
CA ASP A 406 -17.49 19.88 8.58
C ASP A 406 -16.88 19.45 9.93
N GLU A 407 -17.38 18.37 10.52
CA GLU A 407 -16.87 17.77 11.76
C GLU A 407 -15.69 16.82 11.52
N GLU A 408 -14.84 16.67 12.54
CA GLU A 408 -13.73 15.72 12.51
C GLU A 408 -14.16 14.37 13.07
N VAL A 409 -13.81 13.29 12.37
CA VAL A 409 -14.06 11.94 12.85
C VAL A 409 -13.06 11.59 13.95
N GLU A 410 -13.54 11.45 15.18
CA GLU A 410 -12.73 10.96 16.29
C GLU A 410 -12.69 9.43 16.28
N VAL A 411 -11.50 8.87 16.10
CA VAL A 411 -11.28 7.42 16.20
C VAL A 411 -10.75 7.09 17.59
N ASP A 412 -11.38 6.14 18.27
CA ASP A 412 -10.91 5.66 19.57
C ASP A 412 -9.47 5.13 19.47
N ALA A 413 -8.55 5.80 20.17
CA ALA A 413 -7.14 5.44 20.22
C ALA A 413 -6.89 4.06 20.85
N ASN A 414 -7.84 3.54 21.62
CA ASN A 414 -7.77 2.20 22.22
C ASN A 414 -8.34 1.10 21.31
N SER A 415 -9.07 1.47 20.26
CA SER A 415 -9.60 0.51 19.28
C SER A 415 -8.43 -0.12 18.51
N LYS A 416 -8.29 -1.44 18.66
CA LYS A 416 -7.24 -2.25 18.03
C LYS A 416 -7.86 -3.23 17.06
N TYR A 417 -7.11 -3.58 16.02
CA TYR A 417 -7.48 -4.70 15.16
C TYR A 417 -7.47 -6.02 15.94
N VAL A 418 -8.52 -6.82 15.74
CA VAL A 418 -8.72 -8.14 16.36
C VAL A 418 -8.97 -9.19 15.28
N GLU A 419 -8.28 -10.33 15.37
CA GLU A 419 -8.52 -11.45 14.46
C GLU A 419 -9.92 -12.02 14.70
N CYS A 420 -10.70 -12.16 13.63
CA CYS A 420 -12.06 -12.67 13.74
C CYS A 420 -12.38 -13.69 12.64
N LYS A 421 -13.31 -14.61 12.95
CA LYS A 421 -13.89 -15.56 11.98
C LYS A 421 -15.28 -15.13 11.50
N LYS A 422 -15.90 -14.21 12.25
CA LYS A 422 -17.25 -13.70 12.04
C LYS A 422 -17.27 -12.26 12.55
N PHE A 423 -17.81 -11.38 11.71
CA PHE A 423 -17.99 -9.97 11.98
C PHE A 423 -19.33 -9.59 11.34
N LEU A 424 -20.24 -8.99 12.11
CA LEU A 424 -21.53 -8.55 11.58
C LEU A 424 -21.35 -7.19 10.94
N GLN A 425 -22.09 -6.93 9.85
CA GLN A 425 -22.01 -5.64 9.16
C GLN A 425 -22.38 -4.49 10.10
N CYS A 426 -21.59 -3.42 10.03
CA CYS A 426 -21.82 -2.14 10.70
C CYS A 426 -21.61 -0.99 9.70
N ASP A 427 -21.75 0.26 10.16
CA ASP A 427 -21.65 1.43 9.28
C ASP A 427 -20.27 1.57 8.63
N ALA A 428 -19.21 1.46 9.41
CA ALA A 428 -17.84 1.58 8.93
C ALA A 428 -16.90 0.60 9.66
N TRP A 429 -16.02 -0.03 8.89
CA TRP A 429 -14.96 -0.89 9.43
C TRP A 429 -13.72 -0.85 8.55
N ASN A 430 -12.57 -1.13 9.18
CA ASN A 430 -11.32 -1.42 8.51
C ASN A 430 -10.92 -2.88 8.77
N ALA A 431 -10.22 -3.48 7.80
CA ALA A 431 -9.73 -4.84 7.89
C ALA A 431 -8.28 -4.92 7.42
N TYR A 432 -7.45 -5.71 8.12
CA TYR A 432 -6.27 -6.30 7.51
C TYR A 432 -6.59 -7.73 7.06
N ILE A 433 -6.20 -8.06 5.84
CA ILE A 433 -6.23 -9.43 5.30
C ILE A 433 -4.77 -9.91 5.23
N VAL A 434 -4.48 -10.99 5.94
CA VAL A 434 -3.12 -11.53 6.11
C VAL A 434 -3.08 -12.93 5.52
N ALA A 435 -2.23 -13.14 4.52
CA ALA A 435 -2.06 -14.44 3.86
C ALA A 435 -0.68 -15.04 4.18
N VAL A 436 -0.64 -16.35 4.42
CA VAL A 436 0.57 -17.10 4.79
C VAL A 436 1.06 -17.88 3.56
N ASN A 437 2.37 -17.77 3.26
CA ASN A 437 2.97 -18.45 2.10
C ASN A 437 2.88 -19.98 2.18
#